data_AF-A0A2S2PHN2-F1
#
_entry.id   AF-A0A2S2PHN2-F1
#
_cell.length_a   1.000
_cell.length_b   1.000
_cell.length_c   1.000
_cell.angle_alpha   90.00
_cell.angle_beta   90.00
_cell.angle_gamma   90.00
#
_symmetry.space_group_name_H-M   'P 1'
#
loop_
_entity.id
_entity.type
_entity.pdbx_description
1 polymer ?
#
loop_
_entity_poly.entity_id
_entity_poly.type
_entity_poly.pdbx_seq_one_letter_code
_entity_poly.pdbx_strand_id
1 'polypeptide(L)'
;MIKKLKNSLRRYFFRDKPLSASLGLIEEEESVIQFENICIDLLHFGVSFMAVSAETGDIIGAMLNSTVCRGDKIKHYCDKNNNKSLKYNKIMIILEKDERDIDFFGQYPNIERIMKLEIITVNKAYRGQGICKALVKKSKYIKHNLFISLSIIEICRTVATT
;
A
#
# COMPACT_ATOMS: atom_id res chain seq x y z
N MET A 1 0.81 -8.92 -15.81
CA MET A 1 0.16 -8.43 -14.58
C MET A 1 0.75 -7.09 -14.11
N ILE A 2 2.06 -6.98 -13.90
CA ILE A 2 2.76 -5.75 -13.43
C ILE A 2 2.40 -4.49 -14.25
N LYS A 3 2.42 -4.57 -15.58
CA LYS A 3 2.04 -3.45 -16.46
C LYS A 3 0.61 -2.95 -16.21
N LYS A 4 -0.35 -3.84 -15.96
CA LYS A 4 -1.74 -3.48 -15.64
C LYS A 4 -1.84 -2.80 -14.28
N LEU A 5 -1.05 -3.25 -13.29
CA LEU A 5 -1.00 -2.63 -11.97
C LEU A 5 -0.44 -1.20 -12.06
N LYS A 6 0.72 -1.01 -12.72
CA LYS A 6 1.32 0.31 -12.95
C LYS A 6 0.32 1.29 -13.57
N ASN A 7 -0.37 0.85 -14.63
CA ASN A 7 -1.41 1.64 -15.29
C ASN A 7 -2.57 2.00 -14.33
N SER A 8 -3.01 1.05 -13.50
CA SER A 8 -4.04 1.29 -12.49
C SER A 8 -3.59 2.30 -11.42
N LEU A 9 -2.35 2.20 -10.94
CA LEU A 9 -1.78 3.11 -9.94
C LEU A 9 -1.71 4.55 -10.48
N ARG A 10 -1.17 4.73 -11.69
CA ARG A 10 -1.11 6.03 -12.37
C ARG A 10 -2.49 6.66 -12.57
N ARG A 11 -3.48 5.86 -12.99
CA ARG A 11 -4.83 6.37 -13.29
C ARG A 11 -5.65 6.70 -12.05
N TYR A 12 -5.53 5.92 -10.98
CA TYR A 12 -6.50 5.96 -9.88
C TYR A 12 -5.90 6.25 -8.51
N PHE A 13 -4.64 5.86 -8.26
CA PHE A 13 -4.04 6.02 -6.93
C PHE A 13 -3.37 7.38 -6.78
N PHE A 14 -2.44 7.72 -7.68
CA PHE A 14 -1.65 8.95 -7.54
C PHE A 14 -2.46 10.24 -7.67
N ARG A 15 -3.57 10.19 -8.40
CA ARG A 15 -4.40 11.39 -8.66
C ARG A 15 -5.37 11.69 -7.52
N ASP A 16 -5.83 10.65 -6.82
CA ASP A 16 -6.94 10.76 -5.89
C ASP A 16 -6.50 10.77 -4.41
N LYS A 17 -5.22 10.50 -4.13
CA LYS A 17 -4.71 10.46 -2.75
C LYS A 17 -4.21 11.84 -2.32
N PRO A 18 -4.65 12.37 -1.17
CA PRO A 18 -4.30 13.73 -0.77
C PRO A 18 -2.79 13.93 -0.59
N LEU A 19 -2.06 12.91 -0.13
CA LEU A 19 -0.61 13.02 0.05
C LEU A 19 0.15 13.08 -1.29
N SER A 20 -0.29 12.33 -2.30
CA SER A 20 0.31 12.40 -3.63
C SER A 20 -0.10 13.66 -4.39
N ALA A 21 -1.33 14.13 -4.19
CA ALA A 21 -1.84 15.36 -4.78
C ALA A 21 -1.21 16.61 -4.17
N SER A 22 -1.07 16.68 -2.84
CA SER A 22 -0.54 17.86 -2.14
C SER A 22 0.94 18.13 -2.43
N LEU A 23 1.70 17.09 -2.75
CA LEU A 23 3.13 17.18 -3.06
C LEU A 23 3.42 17.13 -4.56
N GLY A 24 2.38 17.06 -5.40
CA GLY A 24 2.53 17.00 -6.86
C GLY A 24 3.37 15.82 -7.31
N LEU A 25 3.17 14.63 -6.72
CA LEU A 25 3.98 13.43 -7.00
C LEU A 25 3.94 13.04 -8.49
N ILE A 26 2.80 13.23 -9.15
CA ILE A 26 2.62 12.91 -10.58
C ILE A 26 3.43 13.84 -11.50
N GLU A 27 3.76 15.04 -11.04
CA GLU A 27 4.48 16.03 -11.84
C GLU A 27 5.97 15.69 -12.02
N GLU A 28 6.48 14.76 -11.21
CA GLU A 28 7.88 14.32 -11.25
C GLU A 28 7.92 12.83 -11.62
N GLU A 29 8.30 12.53 -12.87
CA GLU A 29 8.30 11.15 -13.39
C GLU A 29 9.15 10.20 -12.52
N GLU A 30 10.28 10.68 -11.99
CA GLU A 30 11.15 9.87 -11.13
C GLU A 30 10.44 9.48 -9.81
N SER A 31 9.66 10.38 -9.21
CA SER A 31 8.82 10.07 -8.03
C SER A 31 7.80 8.98 -8.35
N VAL A 32 7.16 9.07 -9.53
CA VAL A 32 6.18 8.08 -9.99
C VAL A 32 6.84 6.72 -10.15
N ILE A 33 8.00 6.67 -10.82
CA ILE A 33 8.76 5.43 -11.04
C ILE A 33 9.19 4.80 -9.71
N GLN A 34 9.73 5.59 -8.78
CA GLN A 34 10.14 5.09 -7.47
C GLN A 34 8.96 4.52 -6.68
N PHE A 35 7.83 5.21 -6.68
CA PHE A 35 6.64 4.71 -5.99
C PHE A 35 6.05 3.46 -6.66
N GLU A 36 6.06 3.38 -8.00
CA GLU A 36 5.68 2.16 -8.72
C GLU A 36 6.57 0.98 -8.34
N ASN A 37 7.86 1.20 -8.12
CA ASN A 37 8.78 0.15 -7.71
C ASN A 37 8.47 -0.35 -6.30
N ILE A 38 8.15 0.52 -5.33
CA ILE A 38 7.64 0.08 -4.02
C ILE A 38 6.41 -0.81 -4.23
N CYS A 39 5.45 -0.36 -5.05
CA CYS A 39 4.22 -1.13 -5.26
C CYS A 39 4.49 -2.52 -5.85
N ILE A 40 5.52 -2.65 -6.69
CA ILE A 40 5.98 -3.95 -7.20
C ILE A 40 6.64 -4.76 -6.10
N ASP A 41 7.48 -4.14 -5.27
CA ASP A 41 8.15 -4.81 -4.14
C ASP A 41 7.13 -5.42 -3.17
N LEU A 42 6.00 -4.74 -2.96
CA LEU A 42 4.89 -5.26 -2.17
C LEU A 42 4.23 -6.51 -2.75
N LEU A 43 4.33 -6.75 -4.07
CA LEU A 43 3.83 -8.00 -4.66
C LEU A 43 4.71 -9.20 -4.29
N HIS A 44 6.00 -9.00 -4.04
CA HIS A 44 6.92 -10.09 -3.72
C HIS A 44 6.63 -10.75 -2.36
N PHE A 45 5.89 -10.08 -1.47
CA PHE A 45 5.43 -10.70 -0.22
C PHE A 45 4.33 -11.75 -0.40
N GLY A 46 3.70 -11.85 -1.59
CA GLY A 46 2.72 -12.89 -1.91
C GLY A 46 1.38 -12.79 -1.15
N VAL A 47 1.17 -11.72 -0.37
CA VAL A 47 -0.06 -11.49 0.42
C VAL A 47 -0.95 -10.37 -0.13
N SER A 48 -0.63 -9.88 -1.33
CA SER A 48 -1.36 -8.83 -2.04
C SER A 48 -2.51 -9.40 -2.88
N PHE A 49 -3.59 -8.62 -3.07
CA PHE A 49 -4.78 -9.04 -3.81
C PHE A 49 -5.17 -8.01 -4.86
N MET A 50 -5.78 -8.51 -5.94
CA MET A 50 -6.34 -7.68 -7.01
C MET A 50 -7.78 -8.11 -7.29
N ALA A 51 -8.64 -7.14 -7.52
CA ALA A 51 -9.96 -7.33 -8.11
C ALA A 51 -9.83 -7.10 -9.62
N VAL A 52 -10.25 -8.09 -10.40
CA VAL A 52 -10.15 -8.08 -11.87
C VAL A 52 -11.57 -8.13 -12.44
N SER A 53 -11.87 -7.26 -13.40
CA SER A 53 -13.13 -7.32 -14.14
C SER A 53 -13.22 -8.64 -14.92
N ALA A 54 -14.31 -9.37 -14.73
CA ALA A 54 -14.55 -10.59 -15.50
C ALA A 54 -14.77 -10.31 -16.99
N GLU A 55 -15.31 -9.13 -17.31
CA GLU A 55 -15.63 -8.72 -18.69
C GLU A 55 -14.40 -8.23 -19.45
N THR A 56 -13.62 -7.33 -18.85
CA THR A 56 -12.48 -6.69 -19.55
C THR A 56 -11.13 -7.28 -19.18
N GLY A 57 -11.04 -8.06 -18.11
CA GLY A 57 -9.78 -8.54 -17.56
C GLY A 57 -8.91 -7.43 -16.96
N ASP A 58 -9.45 -6.24 -16.73
CA ASP A 58 -8.72 -5.12 -16.13
C ASP A 58 -8.70 -5.17 -14.61
N ILE A 59 -7.64 -4.63 -14.02
CA ILE A 59 -7.57 -4.44 -12.56
C ILE A 59 -8.49 -3.28 -12.20
N ILE A 60 -9.57 -3.58 -11.48
CA ILE A 60 -10.55 -2.61 -10.99
C ILE A 60 -10.32 -2.22 -9.52
N GLY A 61 -9.47 -2.97 -8.82
CA GLY A 61 -8.98 -2.61 -7.49
C GLY A 61 -7.78 -3.46 -7.09
N ALA A 62 -6.97 -2.94 -6.16
CA ALA A 62 -5.83 -3.66 -5.62
C ALA A 62 -5.64 -3.33 -4.14
N MET A 63 -5.19 -4.33 -3.39
CA MET A 63 -4.74 -4.25 -2.01
C MET A 63 -3.31 -4.80 -1.96
N LEU A 64 -2.33 -3.95 -1.77
CA LEU A 64 -0.92 -4.32 -1.66
C LEU A 64 -0.54 -4.38 -0.19
N ASN A 65 0.00 -5.53 0.20
CA ASN A 65 0.28 -5.87 1.59
C ASN A 65 1.74 -6.28 1.74
N SER A 66 2.31 -6.00 2.90
CA SER A 66 3.62 -6.51 3.31
C SER A 66 3.47 -7.42 4.53
N THR A 67 4.53 -8.16 4.85
CA THR A 67 4.64 -8.88 6.13
C THR A 67 5.95 -8.54 6.81
N VAL A 68 5.91 -8.38 8.13
CA VAL A 68 7.08 -8.13 8.97
C VAL A 68 7.13 -9.20 10.06
N CYS A 69 8.28 -9.83 10.25
CA CYS A 69 8.53 -10.76 11.35
C CYS A 69 9.26 -10.06 12.50
N ARG A 70 9.11 -10.58 13.71
CA ARG A 70 9.86 -10.11 14.88
C ARG A 70 11.36 -10.25 14.60
N GLY A 71 12.10 -9.17 14.84
CA GLY A 71 13.54 -9.13 14.59
C GLY A 71 13.94 -8.82 13.14
N ASP A 72 12.98 -8.70 12.22
CA ASP A 72 13.28 -8.16 10.89
C ASP A 72 13.78 -6.72 11.02
N LYS A 73 14.86 -6.41 10.30
CA LYS A 73 15.23 -5.01 10.08
C LYS A 73 14.12 -4.38 9.25
N ILE A 74 13.38 -3.43 9.84
CA ILE A 74 12.41 -2.64 9.09
C ILE A 74 13.15 -1.99 7.93
N LYS A 75 12.83 -2.41 6.70
CA LYS A 75 13.41 -1.80 5.50
C LYS A 75 12.82 -0.41 5.37
N HIS A 76 13.65 0.60 5.61
CA HIS A 76 13.30 1.98 5.27
C HIS A 76 13.37 2.12 3.75
N TYR A 77 12.26 2.53 3.15
CA TYR A 77 12.14 2.87 1.74
C TYR A 77 12.86 4.20 1.42
N CYS A 78 13.10 5.03 2.43
CA CYS A 78 13.96 6.18 2.38
C CYS A 78 15.44 5.75 2.44
N ASP A 79 16.00 5.42 1.29
CA ASP A 79 17.46 5.43 1.14
C ASP A 79 17.93 6.88 1.05
N LYS A 80 18.52 7.40 2.15
CA LYS A 80 19.08 8.77 2.21
C LYS A 80 20.13 9.03 1.12
N ASN A 81 20.70 7.98 0.53
CA ASN A 81 21.67 8.10 -0.57
C ASN A 81 21.02 8.11 -1.96
N ASN A 82 19.73 7.80 -2.08
CA ASN A 82 19.00 7.79 -3.34
C ASN A 82 18.31 9.15 -3.56
N ASN A 83 19.12 10.16 -3.90
CA ASN A 83 18.73 11.56 -4.11
C ASN A 83 17.93 11.83 -5.40
N LYS A 84 17.40 10.79 -6.06
CA LYS A 84 16.80 10.95 -7.40
C LYS A 84 15.48 11.72 -7.38
N SER A 85 14.76 11.74 -6.26
CA SER A 85 13.52 12.52 -6.15
C SER A 85 13.26 13.11 -4.77
N LEU A 86 13.17 14.44 -4.71
CA LEU A 86 12.90 15.17 -3.46
C LEU A 86 11.45 15.01 -2.98
N LYS A 87 10.47 14.90 -3.90
CA LYS A 87 9.05 14.77 -3.55
C LYS A 87 8.74 13.39 -2.98
N TYR A 88 9.23 12.33 -3.62
CA TYR A 88 9.12 10.96 -3.11
C TYR A 88 9.74 10.82 -1.72
N ASN A 89 10.97 11.32 -1.52
CA ASN A 89 11.65 11.23 -0.23
C ASN A 89 10.86 11.95 0.87
N LYS A 90 10.25 13.10 0.59
CA LYS A 90 9.39 13.79 1.57
C LYS A 90 8.17 12.94 1.97
N ILE A 91 7.53 12.27 1.02
CA ILE A 91 6.39 11.38 1.29
C ILE A 91 6.81 10.20 2.14
N MET A 92 7.92 9.54 1.78
CA MET A 92 8.41 8.38 2.53
C MET A 92 8.86 8.75 3.93
N ILE A 93 9.48 9.91 4.14
CA ILE A 93 9.82 10.40 5.49
C ILE A 93 8.57 10.52 6.36
N ILE A 94 7.47 11.03 5.81
CA ILE A 94 6.21 11.18 6.55
C ILE A 94 5.64 9.80 6.90
N LEU A 95 5.49 8.91 5.92
CA LEU A 95 4.91 7.58 6.13
C LEU A 95 5.75 6.71 7.08
N GLU A 96 7.08 6.78 6.99
CA GLU A 96 7.95 5.99 7.86
C GLU A 96 8.07 6.53 9.29
N LYS A 97 7.77 7.82 9.51
CA LYS A 97 7.88 8.40 10.84
C LYS A 97 6.91 7.72 11.80
N ASP A 98 5.66 7.57 11.37
CA ASP A 98 4.60 6.97 12.18
C ASP A 98 4.89 5.48 12.46
N GLU A 99 5.55 4.78 11.53
CA GLU A 99 5.96 3.39 11.73
C GLU A 99 7.13 3.23 12.71
N ARG A 100 8.09 4.16 12.73
CA ARG A 100 9.23 4.11 13.67
C ARG A 100 8.83 4.34 15.12
N ASP A 101 7.81 5.16 15.33
CA ASP A 101 7.42 5.59 16.67
C ASP A 101 6.52 4.55 17.38
N ILE A 102 6.16 3.44 16.71
CA ILE A 102 5.27 2.41 17.26
C ILE A 102 5.97 1.05 17.36
N ASP A 103 6.24 0.62 18.60
CA ASP A 103 6.70 -0.75 18.87
C ASP A 103 5.52 -1.74 18.91
N PHE A 104 5.14 -2.26 17.73
CA PHE A 104 4.08 -3.26 17.62
C PHE A 104 4.42 -4.58 18.34
N PHE A 105 5.69 -4.99 18.31
CA PHE A 105 6.10 -6.28 18.84
C PHE A 105 6.27 -6.26 20.37
N GLY A 106 6.56 -5.09 20.95
CA GLY A 106 6.50 -4.85 22.39
C GLY A 106 5.06 -4.72 22.91
N GLN A 107 4.17 -4.04 22.17
CA GLN A 107 2.74 -3.96 22.54
C GLN A 107 2.04 -5.32 22.49
N TYR A 108 2.48 -6.19 21.58
CA TYR A 108 1.89 -7.51 21.39
C TYR A 108 2.99 -8.59 21.42
N PRO A 109 3.46 -8.99 22.62
CA PRO A 109 4.63 -9.85 22.79
C PRO A 109 4.44 -11.27 22.23
N ASN A 110 3.19 -11.74 22.10
CA ASN A 110 2.88 -13.08 21.61
C ASN A 110 2.76 -13.16 20.07
N ILE A 111 2.96 -12.04 19.35
CA ILE A 111 2.93 -12.00 17.89
C ILE A 111 4.34 -12.16 17.34
N GLU A 112 4.53 -13.09 16.40
CA GLU A 112 5.79 -13.26 15.67
C GLU A 112 5.77 -12.64 14.27
N ARG A 113 4.58 -12.41 13.70
CA ARG A 113 4.41 -11.85 12.35
C ARG A 113 3.22 -10.90 12.26
N ILE A 114 3.42 -9.79 11.57
CA ILE A 114 2.44 -8.75 11.27
C ILE A 114 2.24 -8.66 9.76
N MET A 115 1.01 -8.41 9.31
CA MET A 115 0.69 -8.13 7.90
C MET A 115 0.17 -6.71 7.84
N LYS A 116 0.88 -5.86 7.11
CA LYS A 116 0.54 -4.45 6.97
C LYS A 116 -0.27 -4.26 5.69
N LEU A 117 -1.35 -3.48 5.79
CA LEU A 117 -2.18 -3.13 4.65
C LEU A 117 -1.67 -1.80 4.11
N GLU A 118 -0.68 -1.88 3.22
CA GLU A 118 0.12 -0.72 2.80
C GLU A 118 -0.65 0.18 1.82
N ILE A 119 -1.26 -0.42 0.78
CA ILE A 119 -1.92 0.35 -0.28
C ILE A 119 -3.26 -0.29 -0.62
N ILE A 120 -4.32 0.52 -0.61
CA ILE A 120 -5.61 0.17 -1.21
C ILE A 120 -6.02 1.19 -2.27
N THR A 121 -6.42 0.68 -3.43
CA THR A 121 -6.95 1.47 -4.54
C THR A 121 -8.12 0.77 -5.21
N VAL A 122 -9.11 1.55 -5.64
CA VAL A 122 -10.26 1.08 -6.42
C VAL A 122 -10.50 2.10 -7.54
N ASN A 123 -10.66 1.58 -8.76
CA ASN A 123 -11.03 2.35 -9.94
C ASN A 123 -12.29 3.16 -9.63
N LYS A 124 -12.26 4.46 -9.93
CA LYS A 124 -13.34 5.40 -9.65
C LYS A 124 -14.71 4.94 -10.17
N ALA A 125 -14.75 4.33 -11.37
CA ALA A 125 -15.98 3.82 -11.97
C ALA A 125 -16.64 2.66 -11.19
N TYR A 126 -15.88 1.98 -10.33
CA TYR A 126 -16.32 0.82 -9.56
C TYR A 126 -16.40 1.09 -8.05
N ARG A 127 -16.25 2.35 -7.63
CA ARG A 127 -16.46 2.76 -6.23
C ARG A 127 -17.93 2.63 -5.85
N GLY A 128 -18.20 2.49 -4.56
CA GLY A 128 -19.56 2.25 -4.04
C GLY A 128 -20.05 0.79 -4.16
N GLN A 129 -19.35 -0.06 -4.93
CA GLN A 129 -19.76 -1.46 -5.16
C GLN A 129 -19.17 -2.46 -4.16
N GLY A 130 -18.58 -1.99 -3.06
CA GLY A 130 -18.04 -2.86 -2.01
C GLY A 130 -16.71 -3.56 -2.33
N ILE A 131 -16.03 -3.25 -3.45
CA ILE A 131 -14.73 -3.84 -3.83
C ILE A 131 -13.68 -3.67 -2.72
N CYS A 132 -13.57 -2.47 -2.16
CA CYS A 132 -12.65 -2.19 -1.04
C CYS A 132 -12.92 -3.12 0.15
N LYS A 133 -14.20 -3.26 0.54
CA LYS A 133 -14.64 -4.15 1.62
C LYS A 133 -14.29 -5.62 1.32
N ALA A 134 -14.48 -6.06 0.07
CA ALA A 134 -14.13 -7.41 -0.36
C ALA A 134 -12.62 -7.68 -0.29
N LEU A 135 -11.79 -6.74 -0.76
CA LEU A 135 -10.33 -6.82 -0.68
C LEU A 135 -9.86 -6.92 0.77
N VAL A 136 -10.34 -6.05 1.65
CA VAL A 136 -10.02 -6.08 3.09
C VAL A 136 -10.45 -7.41 3.72
N LYS A 137 -11.66 -7.90 3.39
CA LYS A 137 -12.16 -9.20 3.90
C LYS A 137 -11.26 -10.35 3.46
N LYS A 138 -10.80 -10.35 2.21
CA LYS A 138 -9.90 -11.38 1.67
C LYS A 138 -8.53 -11.34 2.35
N SER A 139 -7.97 -10.15 2.59
CA SER A 139 -6.72 -10.02 3.34
C SER A 139 -6.85 -10.52 4.78
N LYS A 140 -7.95 -10.20 5.47
CA LYS A 140 -8.25 -10.74 6.80
C LYS A 140 -8.40 -12.26 6.81
N TYR A 141 -8.91 -12.87 5.74
CA TYR A 141 -9.02 -14.33 5.66
C TYR A 141 -7.64 -15.01 5.62
N ILE A 142 -6.71 -14.50 4.81
CA ILE A 142 -5.33 -15.03 4.76
C ILE A 142 -4.61 -14.83 6.10
N LYS A 143 -4.83 -13.69 6.77
CA LYS A 143 -4.29 -13.41 8.12
C LYS A 143 -4.57 -14.55 9.11
N HIS A 144 -5.81 -15.05 9.16
CA HIS A 144 -6.20 -16.12 10.09
C HIS A 144 -5.54 -17.47 9.77
N ASN A 145 -5.25 -17.73 8.49
CA ASN A 145 -4.62 -18.98 8.05
C ASN A 145 -3.09 -18.96 8.18
N LEU A 146 -2.47 -17.79 8.39
CA LEU A 146 -1.02 -17.61 8.53
C LEU A 146 -0.55 -17.18 9.94
N PHE A 147 -1.43 -17.19 10.96
CA PHE A 147 -1.13 -16.68 12.32
C PHE A 147 -0.53 -15.26 12.31
N ILE A 148 -1.04 -14.39 11.45
CA ILE A 148 -0.58 -13.02 11.37
C ILE A 148 -1.47 -12.16 12.27
N SER A 149 -0.91 -11.29 13.09
CA SER A 149 -1.69 -10.43 13.97
C SER A 149 -1.40 -8.96 13.71
N LEU A 150 -2.44 -8.14 13.90
CA LEU A 150 -2.56 -6.72 13.54
C LEU A 150 -2.50 -6.36 12.04
N SER A 151 -3.28 -5.34 11.67
CA SER A 151 -3.31 -4.71 10.35
C SER A 151 -3.32 -3.21 10.58
N ILE A 152 -2.23 -2.53 10.27
CA ILE A 152 -2.19 -1.07 10.26
C ILE A 152 -2.75 -0.64 8.92
N ILE A 153 -3.79 0.19 8.96
CA ILE A 153 -4.38 0.83 7.79
C ILE A 153 -3.88 2.25 7.82
N GLU A 154 -2.78 2.53 7.15
CA GLU A 154 -2.34 3.92 6.92
C GLU A 154 -3.05 4.45 5.68
N ILE A 155 -4.35 4.73 5.83
CA ILE A 155 -5.06 5.55 4.86
C ILE A 155 -4.66 6.98 5.20
N CYS A 156 -3.77 7.60 4.41
CA CYS A 156 -3.85 9.04 4.24
C CYS A 156 -5.29 9.34 3.79
N ARG A 157 -6.12 9.76 4.76
CA ARG A 157 -7.57 10.06 4.70
C ARG A 157 -7.93 10.54 3.30
N THR A 158 -8.77 9.86 2.53
CA THR A 158 -10.22 10.13 2.50
C THR A 158 -10.99 8.86 2.13
N VAL A 159 -11.56 8.15 3.11
CA VAL A 159 -12.82 7.42 2.91
C VAL A 159 -13.58 7.44 4.23
N ALA A 160 -14.32 8.51 4.48
CA ALA A 160 -15.44 8.50 5.41
C ALA A 160 -16.29 9.76 5.17
N THR A 161 -17.16 9.72 4.16
CA THR A 161 -18.55 10.20 4.27
C THR A 161 -19.30 9.79 3.00
N THR A 162 -20.41 9.08 3.27
CA THR A 162 -21.52 8.63 2.39
C THR A 162 -21.21 7.62 1.29
#